data_AF-A0A9R0ATK3-F1
#
_entry.id   AF-A0A9R0ATK3-F1
#
_cell.length_a   1.000
_cell.length_b   1.000
_cell.length_c   1.000
_cell.angle_alpha   90.00
_cell.angle_beta   90.00
_cell.angle_gamma   90.00
#
_symmetry.space_group_name_H-M   'P 1'
#
loop_
_entity.id
_entity.type
_entity.pdbx_description
1 polymer ?
#
loop_
_entity_poly.entity_id
_entity_poly.type
_entity_poly.pdbx_seq_one_letter_code
_entity_poly.pdbx_strand_id
1 'polypeptide(L)'
;MNAQVCCSLIAVLLCFSVCLSTTDAKKHAKVKRNVRLDEESLPAKPGVCPDDKDMIGACVERCFGDRECPDDEKCCSNGCGHVCMPPYKAEKPGVCPDDKDMIGVCVEDCFGDSECPDDEKCCSNGCGHVCMHPYKAEKPGSCPKPVGAGLCAEMCSGDSNCPNNQKCCSNGCGHVCMPPYKEKPGSCPKPVGAGVCAEMCSGDSSCPNNQKCCSNGCGHQCMLPYTEKPGLCPMTLAGVGGSCEELCVNDFDCPRNEKCCSSICGGRLCTPAS
;
A
#
# COMPACT_ATOMS: atom_id res chain seq x y z
N MET A 1 80.03 19.10 -1.00
CA MET A 1 81.17 18.16 -0.97
C MET A 1 80.64 16.83 -0.48
N ASN A 2 80.91 15.78 -1.26
CA ASN A 2 80.42 14.42 -1.07
C ASN A 2 81.00 13.75 0.18
N ALA A 3 80.25 12.84 0.80
CA ALA A 3 80.77 11.59 1.34
C ALA A 3 79.62 10.58 1.55
N GLN A 4 79.58 9.58 0.66
CA GLN A 4 78.94 8.29 0.88
C GLN A 4 79.75 7.42 1.85
N VAL A 5 79.21 6.21 2.09
CA VAL A 5 79.79 4.98 2.63
C VAL A 5 79.38 4.76 4.10
N CYS A 6 78.23 4.10 4.34
CA CYS A 6 77.96 2.65 4.26
C CYS A 6 78.56 1.84 5.41
N CYS A 7 77.75 0.86 5.84
CA CYS A 7 78.01 -0.23 6.78
C CYS A 7 77.98 0.16 8.26
N SER A 8 77.03 -0.37 9.03
CA SER A 8 77.07 -1.80 9.34
C SER A 8 75.68 -2.41 9.57
N LEU A 9 75.44 -3.52 8.88
CA LEU A 9 74.24 -4.40 8.91
C LEU A 9 73.88 -4.99 10.30
N ILE A 10 74.57 -4.60 11.37
CA ILE A 10 74.31 -5.03 12.75
C ILE A 10 73.30 -4.08 13.43
N ALA A 11 73.14 -2.85 12.94
CA ALA A 11 72.13 -1.90 13.43
C ALA A 11 70.70 -2.25 12.97
N VAL A 12 70.54 -3.03 11.89
CA VAL A 12 69.24 -3.35 11.30
C VAL A 12 68.48 -4.41 12.12
N LEU A 13 69.17 -5.31 12.82
CA LEU A 13 68.51 -6.36 13.62
C LEU A 13 68.12 -5.92 15.04
N LEU A 14 68.80 -4.93 15.62
CA LEU A 14 68.41 -4.38 16.93
C LEU A 14 67.32 -3.30 16.84
N CYS A 15 67.14 -2.66 15.69
CA CYS A 15 66.00 -1.76 15.46
C CYS A 15 64.68 -2.49 15.20
N PHE A 16 64.70 -3.76 14.79
CA PHE A 16 63.47 -4.56 14.59
C PHE A 16 62.83 -5.03 15.91
N SER A 17 63.61 -5.15 17.00
CA SER A 17 63.07 -5.59 18.30
C SER A 17 62.53 -4.45 19.19
N VAL A 18 62.83 -3.18 18.88
CA VAL A 18 62.36 -2.02 19.66
C VAL A 18 61.15 -1.32 19.01
N CYS A 19 60.87 -1.52 17.72
CA CYS A 19 59.74 -0.89 17.02
C CYS A 19 58.39 -1.63 17.13
N LEU A 20 58.31 -2.77 17.81
CA LEU A 20 57.08 -3.57 17.99
C LEU A 20 56.36 -3.34 19.33
N SER A 21 56.75 -2.33 20.11
CA SER A 21 56.06 -1.99 21.35
C SER A 21 56.08 -0.49 21.58
N THR A 22 54.89 0.09 21.69
CA THR A 22 54.55 1.48 22.03
C THR A 22 54.39 2.46 20.86
N THR A 23 53.14 2.67 20.43
CA THR A 23 52.48 4.00 20.36
C THR A 23 51.05 3.84 19.80
N ASP A 24 50.03 3.70 20.64
CA ASP A 24 48.64 4.02 20.27
C ASP A 24 48.36 5.48 20.64
N ALA A 25 48.13 6.29 19.60
CA ALA A 25 48.09 7.74 19.68
C ALA A 25 46.65 8.23 19.91
N LYS A 26 46.39 8.82 21.09
CA LYS A 26 45.25 9.74 21.29
C LYS A 26 45.45 10.98 20.43
N LYS A 27 44.69 11.11 19.34
CA LYS A 27 44.39 12.40 18.68
C LYS A 27 42.89 12.50 18.39
N HIS A 28 42.26 13.49 19.01
CA HIS A 28 40.92 13.96 18.66
C HIS A 28 40.89 14.40 17.20
N ALA A 29 40.12 13.69 16.36
CA ALA A 29 39.79 14.10 15.01
C ALA A 29 38.29 14.34 14.90
N LYS A 30 37.94 15.60 14.64
CA LYS A 30 36.62 16.04 14.14
C LYS A 30 36.38 15.37 12.79
N VAL A 31 35.45 14.41 12.71
CA VAL A 31 35.00 13.87 11.43
C VAL A 31 33.77 14.65 10.97
N LYS A 32 33.98 15.46 9.92
CA LYS A 32 32.91 16.04 9.10
C LYS A 32 32.15 14.91 8.41
N ARG A 33 30.82 14.99 8.43
CA ARG A 33 29.91 14.18 7.61
C ARG A 33 30.32 14.26 6.13
N ASN A 34 30.37 13.09 5.48
CA ASN A 34 29.77 12.85 4.16
C ASN A 34 29.57 11.34 3.93
N VAL A 35 28.29 10.96 4.02
CA VAL A 35 27.54 9.92 3.28
C VAL A 35 28.36 9.03 2.33
N ARG A 36 28.41 7.72 2.59
CA ARG A 36 27.48 6.71 2.01
C ARG A 36 28.04 5.30 2.21
N LEU A 37 27.36 4.49 3.00
CA LEU A 37 26.89 3.15 2.64
C LEU A 37 25.74 2.92 3.61
N ASP A 38 24.55 3.32 3.17
CA ASP A 38 23.31 2.60 3.41
C ASP A 38 23.58 1.25 4.09
N GLU A 39 23.38 1.20 5.41
CA GLU A 39 23.12 -0.07 6.08
C GLU A 39 21.84 -0.56 5.41
N GLU A 40 22.03 -1.42 4.40
CA GLU A 40 20.96 -2.21 3.79
C GLU A 40 20.06 -2.64 4.94
N SER A 41 18.82 -2.14 4.92
CA SER A 41 17.72 -2.67 5.70
C SER A 41 17.54 -4.10 5.23
N LEU A 42 18.40 -4.96 5.75
CA LEU A 42 18.40 -6.38 5.45
C LEU A 42 17.05 -6.93 5.91
N PRO A 43 16.48 -7.90 5.19
CA PRO A 43 15.10 -8.28 5.37
C PRO A 43 14.86 -8.70 6.82
N ALA A 44 13.86 -8.07 7.45
CA ALA A 44 13.37 -8.49 8.76
C ALA A 44 13.02 -9.98 8.73
N LYS A 45 13.15 -10.68 9.87
CA LYS A 45 12.70 -12.08 9.92
C LYS A 45 11.20 -12.11 9.60
N PRO A 46 10.72 -13.10 8.83
CA PRO A 46 9.29 -13.23 8.51
C PRO A 46 8.41 -13.25 9.76
N GLY A 47 7.19 -12.71 9.65
CA GLY A 47 6.25 -12.56 10.76
C GLY A 47 6.17 -11.13 11.30
N VAL A 48 5.21 -10.89 12.19
CA VAL A 48 4.94 -9.61 12.86
C VAL A 48 5.14 -9.74 14.37
N CYS A 49 5.25 -8.62 15.07
CA CYS A 49 5.22 -8.61 16.52
C CYS A 49 3.77 -8.61 17.01
N PRO A 50 3.46 -9.22 18.18
CA PRO A 50 2.14 -9.15 18.77
C PRO A 50 1.73 -7.70 19.06
N ASP A 51 0.44 -7.40 18.92
CA ASP A 51 -0.10 -6.07 19.23
C ASP A 51 -0.08 -5.82 20.75
N ASP A 52 0.57 -4.72 21.13
CA ASP A 52 0.91 -4.24 22.48
C ASP A 52 -0.32 -3.82 23.34
N LYS A 53 -1.45 -4.53 23.29
CA LYS A 53 -2.64 -4.11 24.05
C LYS A 53 -2.64 -4.52 25.52
N ASP A 54 -1.89 -5.55 25.92
CA ASP A 54 -1.91 -6.03 27.32
C ASP A 54 -0.58 -6.57 27.87
N MET A 55 0.57 -6.36 27.20
CA MET A 55 1.86 -6.80 27.74
C MET A 55 2.53 -5.70 28.57
N ILE A 56 2.44 -5.79 29.90
CA ILE A 56 3.34 -5.10 30.82
C ILE A 56 4.55 -6.01 31.04
N GLY A 57 5.50 -5.99 30.10
CA GLY A 57 6.77 -6.69 30.25
C GLY A 57 7.74 -5.95 31.18
N ALA A 58 8.76 -6.65 31.66
CA ALA A 58 9.87 -5.97 32.34
C ALA A 58 10.58 -5.03 31.35
N CYS A 59 10.88 -3.80 31.79
CA CYS A 59 11.61 -2.78 31.03
C CYS A 59 13.07 -3.19 30.81
N VAL A 60 13.30 -4.14 29.93
CA VAL A 60 14.63 -4.69 29.64
C VAL A 60 14.82 -4.68 28.13
N GLU A 61 15.85 -3.98 27.69
CA GLU A 61 16.33 -4.03 26.30
C GLU A 61 17.22 -5.26 26.13
N ARG A 62 16.70 -6.30 25.47
CA ARG A 62 17.41 -7.55 25.21
C ARG A 62 17.85 -7.72 23.76
N CYS A 63 17.29 -6.91 22.85
CA CYS A 63 17.62 -6.92 21.43
C CYS A 63 17.40 -5.53 20.83
N PHE A 64 18.11 -5.19 19.76
CA PHE A 64 17.84 -3.98 18.95
C PHE A 64 17.37 -4.30 17.52
N GLY A 65 17.31 -5.59 17.16
CA GLY A 65 16.74 -6.07 15.92
C GLY A 65 16.64 -7.59 15.86
N ASP A 66 15.85 -8.11 14.92
CA ASP A 66 15.51 -9.54 14.78
C ASP A 66 16.72 -10.50 14.74
N ARG A 67 17.90 -10.01 14.33
CA ARG A 67 19.12 -10.81 14.19
C ARG A 67 19.79 -11.18 15.50
N GLU A 68 19.55 -10.39 16.54
CA GLU A 68 20.07 -10.65 17.88
C GLU A 68 19.28 -11.77 18.57
N CYS A 69 18.09 -12.07 18.02
CA CYS A 69 17.23 -13.12 18.51
C CYS A 69 17.57 -14.47 17.87
N PRO A 70 17.54 -15.57 18.63
CA PRO A 70 17.76 -16.92 18.11
C PRO A 70 16.68 -17.32 17.11
N ASP A 71 16.95 -18.36 16.32
CA ASP A 71 15.98 -19.02 15.44
C ASP A 71 15.16 -18.06 14.56
N ASP A 72 13.84 -18.19 14.53
CA ASP A 72 12.90 -17.31 13.83
C ASP A 72 12.34 -16.18 14.70
N GLU A 73 12.78 -16.06 15.97
CA GLU A 73 12.30 -15.03 16.91
C GLU A 73 12.59 -13.61 16.42
N LYS A 74 11.62 -12.73 16.63
CA LYS A 74 11.67 -11.31 16.29
C LYS A 74 11.91 -10.47 17.53
N CYS A 75 12.56 -9.33 17.33
CA CYS A 75 12.79 -8.35 18.39
C CYS A 75 11.54 -7.46 18.51
N CYS A 76 10.72 -7.71 19.53
CA CYS A 76 9.42 -7.09 19.69
C CYS A 76 9.35 -6.19 20.91
N SER A 77 8.62 -5.08 20.78
CA SER A 77 8.25 -4.22 21.90
C SER A 77 7.39 -5.02 22.89
N ASN A 78 7.59 -4.78 24.17
CA ASN A 78 6.74 -5.26 25.26
C ASN A 78 6.11 -4.11 26.05
N GLY A 79 5.93 -2.96 25.40
CA GLY A 79 5.44 -1.72 25.98
C GLY A 79 6.47 -0.86 26.73
N CYS A 80 7.64 -1.40 27.11
CA CYS A 80 8.69 -0.64 27.81
C CYS A 80 10.12 -0.85 27.31
N GLY A 81 10.41 -1.99 26.67
CA GLY A 81 11.67 -2.27 25.99
C GLY A 81 11.46 -3.32 24.90
N HIS A 82 12.55 -3.95 24.44
CA HIS A 82 12.49 -4.96 23.39
C HIS A 82 12.99 -6.31 23.87
N VAL A 83 12.23 -7.35 23.53
CA VAL A 83 12.55 -8.73 23.88
C VAL A 83 12.37 -9.63 22.65
N CYS A 84 13.21 -10.66 22.57
CA CYS A 84 13.07 -11.69 21.55
C CYS A 84 11.83 -12.52 21.83
N MET A 85 10.93 -12.60 20.86
CA MET A 85 9.69 -13.36 20.93
C MET A 85 9.48 -14.14 19.63
N PRO A 86 8.80 -15.30 19.68
CA PRO A 86 8.41 -16.02 18.47
C PRO A 86 7.63 -15.10 17.51
N PRO A 87 7.86 -15.21 16.19
CA PRO A 87 7.16 -14.38 15.22
C PRO A 87 5.67 -14.68 15.26
N TYR A 88 4.84 -13.65 15.47
CA TYR A 88 3.41 -13.78 15.24
C TYR A 88 3.21 -13.94 13.73
N LYS A 89 2.59 -15.04 13.32
CA LYS A 89 2.23 -15.24 11.92
C LYS A 89 1.08 -14.30 11.60
N ALA A 90 1.25 -13.52 10.53
CA ALA A 90 0.32 -12.50 10.08
C ALA A 90 -1.13 -13.02 10.07
N GLU A 91 -2.07 -12.18 10.50
CA GLU A 91 -3.50 -12.51 10.51
C GLU A 91 -3.94 -13.05 9.15
N LYS A 92 -4.68 -14.16 9.16
CA LYS A 92 -5.29 -14.68 7.95
C LYS A 92 -6.36 -13.69 7.45
N PRO A 93 -6.51 -13.49 6.13
CA PRO A 93 -7.51 -12.58 5.59
C PRO A 93 -8.94 -12.94 6.00
N GLY A 94 -9.80 -11.93 6.15
CA GLY A 94 -11.21 -12.08 6.48
C GLY A 94 -11.54 -11.65 7.91
N VAL A 95 -12.84 -11.65 8.24
CA VAL A 95 -13.37 -11.17 9.52
C VAL A 95 -14.13 -12.30 10.21
N CYS A 96 -13.95 -12.40 11.53
CA CYS A 96 -14.65 -13.38 12.35
C CYS A 96 -16.18 -13.16 12.28
N PRO A 97 -16.98 -14.25 12.28
CA PRO A 97 -18.43 -14.15 12.46
C PRO A 97 -18.77 -13.32 13.71
N ASP A 98 -19.67 -12.34 13.58
CA ASP A 98 -20.14 -11.51 14.70
C ASP A 98 -21.50 -12.02 15.19
N ASP A 99 -21.49 -13.16 15.88
CA ASP A 99 -22.68 -13.73 16.52
C ASP A 99 -22.76 -13.26 17.98
N LYS A 100 -23.22 -12.01 18.17
CA LYS A 100 -23.29 -11.34 19.49
C LYS A 100 -24.18 -12.04 20.53
N ASP A 101 -24.99 -13.01 20.12
CA ASP A 101 -25.98 -13.68 20.95
C ASP A 101 -25.62 -15.15 21.28
N MET A 102 -24.45 -15.64 20.89
CA MET A 102 -24.05 -17.03 21.12
C MET A 102 -22.77 -17.11 21.96
N ILE A 103 -22.92 -17.24 23.28
CA ILE A 103 -21.82 -17.66 24.15
C ILE A 103 -21.55 -19.14 23.83
N GLY A 104 -20.46 -19.38 23.11
CA GLY A 104 -19.99 -20.73 22.80
C GLY A 104 -19.45 -21.46 24.04
N VAL A 105 -19.00 -22.70 23.84
CA VAL A 105 -18.33 -23.43 24.92
C VAL A 105 -17.02 -22.70 25.26
N CYS A 106 -16.75 -22.50 26.55
CA CYS A 106 -15.55 -21.86 27.07
C CYS A 106 -14.33 -22.77 26.90
N VAL A 107 -13.86 -22.89 25.67
CA VAL A 107 -12.65 -23.64 25.30
C VAL A 107 -11.73 -22.71 24.54
N GLU A 108 -10.45 -22.76 24.88
CA GLU A 108 -9.38 -22.12 24.12
C GLU A 108 -8.79 -23.15 23.15
N ASP A 109 -9.39 -23.26 21.96
CA ASP A 109 -8.93 -24.16 20.90
C ASP A 109 -7.76 -23.56 20.10
N CYS A 110 -7.59 -22.23 20.13
CA CYS A 110 -6.53 -21.51 19.43
C CYS A 110 -6.18 -20.19 20.16
N PHE A 111 -4.95 -19.69 20.01
CA PHE A 111 -4.55 -18.35 20.47
C PHE A 111 -4.26 -17.37 19.33
N GLY A 112 -4.28 -17.85 18.08
CA GLY A 112 -4.14 -17.05 16.89
C GLY A 112 -4.44 -17.81 15.60
N ASP A 113 -4.63 -17.07 14.50
CA ASP A 113 -5.05 -17.61 13.20
C ASP A 113 -4.12 -18.72 12.67
N SER A 114 -2.85 -18.71 13.05
CA SER A 114 -1.86 -19.69 12.59
C SER A 114 -2.03 -21.09 13.15
N GLU A 115 -2.76 -21.24 14.26
CA GLU A 115 -3.07 -22.55 14.85
C GLU A 115 -4.26 -23.22 14.16
N CYS A 116 -5.07 -22.42 13.47
CA CYS A 116 -6.21 -22.93 12.73
C CYS A 116 -5.79 -23.50 11.35
N PRO A 117 -6.44 -24.56 10.86
CA PRO A 117 -6.17 -25.10 9.53
C PRO A 117 -6.60 -24.12 8.42
N ASP A 118 -6.10 -24.35 7.21
CA ASP A 118 -6.53 -23.65 5.98
C ASP A 118 -6.62 -22.12 6.12
N ASP A 119 -7.76 -21.53 5.75
CA ASP A 119 -8.06 -20.10 5.85
C ASP A 119 -8.85 -19.74 7.12
N GLU A 120 -9.06 -20.67 8.05
CA GLU A 120 -9.79 -20.42 9.30
C GLU A 120 -9.07 -19.44 10.21
N LYS A 121 -9.82 -18.51 10.80
CA LYS A 121 -9.34 -17.55 11.80
C LYS A 121 -9.66 -18.02 13.20
N CYS A 122 -8.83 -17.61 14.15
CA CYS A 122 -9.06 -17.84 15.56
C CYS A 122 -10.01 -16.79 16.11
N CYS A 123 -11.28 -17.15 16.26
CA CYS A 123 -12.36 -16.23 16.55
C CYS A 123 -12.89 -16.41 17.96
N SER A 124 -13.16 -15.30 18.65
CA SER A 124 -13.81 -15.36 19.96
C SER A 124 -15.26 -15.79 19.79
N ASN A 125 -15.69 -16.75 20.61
CA ASN A 125 -17.08 -17.18 20.71
C ASN A 125 -17.80 -16.57 21.94
N GLY A 126 -17.25 -15.48 22.49
CA GLY A 126 -17.77 -14.81 23.69
C GLY A 126 -17.31 -15.41 25.02
N CYS A 127 -16.72 -16.61 25.06
CA CYS A 127 -16.12 -17.17 26.28
C CYS A 127 -14.67 -17.66 26.11
N GLY A 128 -14.32 -18.17 24.92
CA GLY A 128 -12.95 -18.51 24.55
C GLY A 128 -12.72 -18.29 23.06
N HIS A 129 -11.72 -18.95 22.49
CA HIS A 129 -11.37 -18.85 21.08
C HIS A 129 -11.47 -20.19 20.35
N VAL A 130 -12.10 -20.19 19.18
CA VAL A 130 -12.26 -21.36 18.33
C VAL A 130 -11.93 -21.04 16.87
N CYS A 131 -11.44 -22.03 16.14
CA CYS A 131 -11.18 -21.88 14.71
C CYS A 131 -12.50 -21.81 13.94
N MET A 132 -12.67 -20.75 13.15
CA MET A 132 -13.86 -20.50 12.35
C MET A 132 -13.48 -20.05 10.95
N HIS A 133 -14.24 -20.46 9.95
CA HIS A 133 -14.10 -19.90 8.61
C HIS A 133 -14.43 -18.40 8.63
N PRO A 134 -13.50 -17.53 8.20
CA PRO A 134 -13.75 -16.11 8.20
C PRO A 134 -14.63 -15.71 7.03
N TYR A 135 -15.44 -14.67 7.22
CA TYR A 135 -16.14 -14.04 6.10
C TYR A 135 -15.23 -13.04 5.41
N LYS A 136 -15.29 -13.00 4.07
CA LYS A 136 -14.69 -11.91 3.32
C LYS A 136 -15.50 -10.63 3.62
N ALA A 137 -14.89 -9.73 4.38
CA ALA A 137 -15.52 -8.47 4.80
C ALA A 137 -15.92 -7.59 3.61
N GLU A 138 -15.23 -7.74 2.48
CA GLU A 138 -15.50 -6.98 1.27
C GLU A 138 -16.14 -7.87 0.20
N LYS A 139 -17.42 -7.59 -0.11
CA LYS A 139 -18.06 -8.17 -1.27
C LYS A 139 -17.66 -7.40 -2.54
N PRO A 140 -17.51 -8.07 -3.69
CA PRO A 140 -17.13 -7.42 -4.95
C PRO A 140 -18.08 -6.28 -5.34
N GLY A 141 -17.51 -5.22 -5.92
CA GLY A 141 -18.24 -4.03 -6.39
C GLY A 141 -18.12 -2.84 -5.45
N SER A 142 -18.63 -1.70 -5.90
CA SER A 142 -18.54 -0.42 -5.17
C SER A 142 -19.90 0.00 -4.62
N CYS A 143 -19.92 0.84 -3.59
CA CYS A 143 -21.16 1.47 -3.13
C CYS A 143 -21.60 2.58 -4.09
N PRO A 144 -22.91 2.74 -4.34
CA PRO A 144 -23.40 3.92 -5.03
C PRO A 144 -23.12 5.16 -4.18
N LYS A 145 -22.75 6.28 -4.82
CA LYS A 145 -22.61 7.54 -4.11
C LYS A 145 -23.98 8.01 -3.61
N PRO A 146 -24.12 8.42 -2.34
CA PRO A 146 -25.40 8.86 -1.79
C PRO A 146 -25.86 10.16 -2.44
N VAL A 147 -27.17 10.27 -2.70
CA VAL A 147 -27.81 11.49 -3.20
C VAL A 147 -28.54 12.13 -2.02
N GLY A 148 -27.86 13.06 -1.35
CA GLY A 148 -28.35 13.66 -0.11
C GLY A 148 -28.18 12.76 1.11
N ALA A 149 -28.77 13.16 2.24
CA ALA A 149 -28.76 12.41 3.48
C ALA A 149 -30.01 11.53 3.58
N GLY A 150 -29.82 10.23 3.65
CA GLY A 150 -30.86 9.25 3.98
C GLY A 150 -31.19 9.25 5.48
N LEU A 151 -31.90 8.21 5.92
CA LEU A 151 -32.18 8.01 7.34
C LEU A 151 -30.87 7.76 8.10
N CYS A 152 -30.68 8.49 9.20
CA CYS A 152 -29.54 8.34 10.11
C CYS A 152 -29.70 7.10 11.00
N ALA A 153 -29.65 5.92 10.37
CA ALA A 153 -29.77 4.64 11.04
C ALA A 153 -28.69 3.68 10.52
N GLU A 154 -28.06 2.98 11.45
CA GLU A 154 -27.06 1.93 11.18
C GLU A 154 -27.77 0.59 11.02
N MET A 155 -28.14 0.24 9.79
CA MET A 155 -28.78 -1.05 9.49
C MET A 155 -27.75 -2.17 9.23
N CYS A 156 -26.48 -1.81 9.06
CA CYS A 156 -25.36 -2.74 8.88
C CYS A 156 -24.06 -2.04 9.32
N SER A 157 -23.05 -2.80 9.73
CA SER A 157 -21.70 -2.29 10.05
C SER A 157 -20.64 -2.73 9.03
N GLY A 158 -20.93 -3.73 8.21
CA GLY A 158 -20.09 -4.20 7.11
C GLY A 158 -20.86 -5.05 6.10
N ASP A 159 -20.24 -5.39 4.96
CA ASP A 159 -20.92 -6.16 3.91
C ASP A 159 -21.39 -7.54 4.41
N SER A 160 -20.71 -8.10 5.43
CA SER A 160 -21.07 -9.37 6.06
C SER A 160 -22.47 -9.37 6.68
N ASN A 161 -22.95 -8.22 7.19
CA ASN A 161 -24.32 -8.11 7.73
C ASN A 161 -25.40 -8.15 6.63
N CYS A 162 -25.02 -7.93 5.37
CA CYS A 162 -25.95 -7.82 4.27
C CYS A 162 -26.18 -9.18 3.59
N PRO A 163 -27.40 -9.50 3.15
CA PRO A 163 -27.67 -10.76 2.47
C PRO A 163 -27.10 -10.78 1.05
N ASN A 164 -26.87 -11.97 0.50
CA ASN A 164 -26.40 -12.18 -0.88
C ASN A 164 -25.13 -11.35 -1.20
N ASN A 165 -25.08 -10.73 -2.38
CA ASN A 165 -23.99 -9.87 -2.83
C ASN A 165 -24.15 -8.39 -2.41
N GLN A 166 -25.09 -8.05 -1.52
CA GLN A 166 -25.31 -6.67 -1.11
C GLN A 166 -24.18 -6.16 -0.21
N LYS A 167 -23.82 -4.89 -0.39
CA LYS A 167 -22.80 -4.18 0.36
C LYS A 167 -23.43 -3.25 1.39
N CYS A 168 -22.73 -3.04 2.49
CA CYS A 168 -23.13 -2.08 3.51
C CYS A 168 -22.67 -0.67 3.11
N CYS A 169 -23.58 0.11 2.57
CA CYS A 169 -23.27 1.38 1.94
C CYS A 169 -23.79 2.57 2.75
N SER A 170 -23.01 3.65 2.78
CA SER A 170 -23.48 4.89 3.36
C SER A 170 -24.62 5.46 2.53
N ASN A 171 -25.71 5.83 3.18
CA ASN A 171 -26.83 6.54 2.56
C ASN A 171 -26.71 8.07 2.73
N GLY A 172 -25.54 8.57 3.14
CA GLY A 172 -25.29 10.00 3.41
C GLY A 172 -25.57 10.43 4.85
N CYS A 173 -26.10 9.56 5.72
CA CYS A 173 -26.12 9.79 7.16
C CYS A 173 -25.76 8.53 7.96
N GLY A 174 -26.39 7.40 7.66
CA GLY A 174 -26.06 6.10 8.23
C GLY A 174 -25.70 5.06 7.16
N HIS A 175 -25.85 3.78 7.49
CA HIS A 175 -25.51 2.66 6.63
C HIS A 175 -26.68 1.71 6.35
N VAL A 176 -26.80 1.27 5.11
CA VAL A 176 -27.85 0.35 4.65
C VAL A 176 -27.32 -0.65 3.63
N CYS A 177 -27.88 -1.85 3.64
CA CYS A 177 -27.57 -2.88 2.65
C CYS A 177 -28.11 -2.50 1.27
N MET A 178 -27.21 -2.38 0.29
CA MET A 178 -27.55 -2.03 -1.10
C MET A 178 -26.89 -3.01 -2.07
N PRO A 179 -27.52 -3.30 -3.22
CA PRO A 179 -26.83 -4.03 -4.28
C PRO A 179 -25.59 -3.24 -4.73
N PRO A 180 -24.51 -3.94 -5.12
CA PRO A 180 -23.30 -3.28 -5.58
C PRO A 180 -23.59 -2.43 -6.81
N TYR A 181 -23.02 -1.23 -6.82
CA TYR A 181 -23.17 -0.30 -7.92
C TYR A 181 -22.48 -0.84 -9.17
N LYS A 182 -23.22 -0.86 -10.27
CA LYS A 182 -22.69 -1.14 -11.61
C LYS A 182 -22.41 0.19 -12.28
N GLU A 183 -21.14 0.50 -12.50
CA GLU A 183 -20.76 1.68 -13.28
C GLU A 183 -21.41 1.62 -14.66
N LYS A 184 -21.87 2.77 -15.15
CA LYS A 184 -22.38 2.83 -16.51
C LYS A 184 -21.22 2.69 -17.49
N PRO A 185 -21.38 1.92 -18.58
CA PRO A 185 -20.30 1.67 -19.53
C PRO A 185 -19.87 2.94 -20.26
N GLY A 186 -18.60 2.98 -20.67
CA GLY A 186 -17.96 4.08 -21.39
C GLY A 186 -17.18 5.04 -20.48
N SER A 187 -16.47 5.97 -21.11
CA SER A 187 -15.57 6.94 -20.47
C SER A 187 -16.14 8.36 -20.52
N CYS A 188 -15.77 9.16 -19.53
CA CYS A 188 -16.08 10.59 -19.50
C CYS A 188 -15.20 11.37 -20.47
N PRO A 189 -15.75 12.34 -21.24
CA PRO A 189 -14.96 13.24 -22.07
C PRO A 189 -13.99 14.05 -21.21
N LYS A 190 -12.79 14.31 -21.72
CA LYS A 190 -11.85 15.21 -21.03
C LYS A 190 -12.40 16.64 -21.08
N PRO A 191 -12.46 17.36 -19.95
CA PRO A 191 -12.95 18.73 -19.94
C PRO A 191 -12.01 19.65 -20.71
N VAL A 192 -12.58 20.49 -21.59
CA VAL A 192 -11.86 21.54 -22.31
C VAL A 192 -12.04 22.84 -21.54
N GLY A 193 -11.06 23.19 -20.71
CA GLY A 193 -11.12 24.34 -19.82
C GLY A 193 -11.90 24.10 -18.52
N ALA A 194 -12.16 25.18 -17.79
CA ALA A 194 -12.93 25.13 -16.55
C ALA A 194 -14.41 25.41 -16.83
N GLY A 195 -15.24 24.38 -16.65
CA GLY A 195 -16.70 24.53 -16.66
C GLY A 195 -17.23 25.22 -15.41
N VAL A 196 -18.56 25.25 -15.28
CA VAL A 196 -19.22 25.83 -14.10
C VAL A 196 -18.92 24.96 -12.88
N CYS A 197 -18.46 25.61 -11.79
CA CYS A 197 -18.18 25.00 -10.49
C CYS A 197 -19.47 24.64 -9.74
N ALA A 198 -20.27 23.75 -10.32
CA ALA A 198 -21.52 23.25 -9.76
C ALA A 198 -21.55 21.73 -9.83
N GLU A 199 -21.94 21.11 -8.72
CA GLU A 199 -22.15 19.67 -8.60
C GLU A 199 -23.58 19.34 -9.05
N MET A 200 -23.77 19.10 -10.35
CA MET A 200 -25.08 18.74 -10.91
C MET A 200 -25.38 17.24 -10.78
N CYS A 201 -24.38 16.44 -10.43
CA CYS A 201 -24.49 14.99 -10.19
C CYS A 201 -23.41 14.54 -9.20
N SER A 202 -23.66 13.46 -8.46
CA SER A 202 -22.67 12.90 -7.54
C SER A 202 -21.98 11.65 -8.12
N GLY A 203 -22.67 10.88 -8.96
CA GLY A 203 -22.16 9.71 -9.68
C GLY A 203 -23.07 9.32 -10.85
N ASP A 204 -22.74 8.31 -11.65
CA ASP A 204 -23.55 8.02 -12.85
C ASP A 204 -24.98 7.60 -12.50
N SER A 205 -25.23 7.08 -11.30
CA SER A 205 -26.59 6.81 -10.80
C SER A 205 -27.46 8.06 -10.71
N SER A 206 -26.87 9.24 -10.48
CA SER A 206 -27.59 10.52 -10.47
C SER A 206 -28.02 10.97 -11.87
N CYS A 207 -27.43 10.39 -12.91
CA CYS A 207 -27.68 10.79 -14.28
C CYS A 207 -28.74 9.92 -14.96
N PRO A 208 -29.60 10.49 -15.82
CA PRO A 208 -30.61 9.71 -16.55
C PRO A 208 -29.96 8.84 -17.63
N ASN A 209 -30.66 7.78 -18.04
CA ASN A 209 -30.27 6.90 -19.16
C ASN A 209 -28.83 6.36 -19.01
N ASN A 210 -28.05 6.38 -20.09
CA ASN A 210 -26.65 5.94 -20.14
C ASN A 210 -25.64 7.07 -19.82
N GLN A 211 -26.08 8.25 -19.35
CA GLN A 211 -25.17 9.35 -19.05
C GLN A 211 -24.32 9.06 -17.81
N LYS A 212 -23.04 9.43 -17.86
CA LYS A 212 -22.09 9.36 -16.74
C LYS A 212 -21.96 10.73 -16.07
N CYS A 213 -21.64 10.72 -14.78
CA CYS A 213 -21.37 11.93 -14.05
C CYS A 213 -19.90 12.30 -14.23
N CYS A 214 -19.64 13.29 -15.07
CA CYS A 214 -18.30 13.61 -15.55
C CYS A 214 -17.86 14.97 -15.04
N SER A 215 -16.56 15.11 -14.74
CA SER A 215 -16.00 16.41 -14.41
C SER A 215 -16.05 17.33 -15.63
N ASN A 216 -16.55 18.54 -15.45
CA ASN A 216 -16.52 19.58 -16.47
C ASN A 216 -15.30 20.51 -16.33
N GLY A 217 -14.30 20.13 -15.51
CA GLY A 217 -13.11 20.93 -15.24
C GLY A 217 -13.22 21.83 -13.99
N CYS A 218 -14.40 21.95 -13.38
CA CYS A 218 -14.53 22.52 -12.03
C CYS A 218 -15.52 21.75 -11.15
N GLY A 219 -16.73 21.50 -11.66
CA GLY A 219 -17.74 20.67 -11.01
C GLY A 219 -18.02 19.37 -11.76
N HIS A 220 -19.22 18.81 -11.58
CA HIS A 220 -19.67 17.60 -12.25
C HIS A 220 -21.00 17.80 -12.96
N GLN A 221 -21.13 17.21 -14.15
CA GLN A 221 -22.35 17.26 -14.94
C GLN A 221 -22.58 15.92 -15.65
N CYS A 222 -23.86 15.58 -15.85
CA CYS A 222 -24.24 14.42 -16.64
C CYS A 222 -23.88 14.61 -18.11
N MET A 223 -23.02 13.75 -18.63
CA MET A 223 -22.56 13.77 -20.01
C MET A 223 -22.76 12.39 -20.65
N LEU A 224 -22.98 12.37 -21.96
CA LEU A 224 -23.00 11.10 -22.70
C LEU A 224 -21.58 10.52 -22.69
N PRO A 225 -21.39 9.28 -22.22
CA PRO A 225 -20.09 8.65 -22.29
C PRO A 225 -19.77 8.26 -23.74
N TYR A 226 -18.48 8.21 -24.04
CA TYR A 226 -17.99 7.62 -25.29
C TYR A 226 -17.28 6.30 -24.99
N THR A 227 -17.22 5.43 -26.00
CA THR A 227 -16.44 4.20 -25.90
C THR A 227 -15.00 4.52 -26.24
N GLU A 228 -14.08 4.26 -25.31
CA GLU A 228 -12.63 4.31 -25.61
C GLU A 228 -12.34 3.42 -26.81
N LYS A 229 -11.57 3.93 -27.76
CA LYS A 229 -11.17 3.13 -28.90
C LYS A 229 -10.16 2.07 -28.43
N PRO A 230 -10.37 0.79 -28.81
CA PRO A 230 -9.50 -0.29 -28.38
C PRO A 230 -8.07 -0.11 -28.93
N GLY A 231 -7.09 -0.71 -28.23
CA GLY A 231 -5.67 -0.71 -28.58
C GLY A 231 -4.85 0.33 -27.80
N LEU A 232 -3.53 0.29 -27.96
CA LEU A 232 -2.58 1.18 -27.29
C LEU A 232 -1.95 2.18 -28.28
N CYS A 233 -1.43 3.28 -27.76
CA CYS A 233 -0.62 4.17 -28.56
C CYS A 233 0.66 3.46 -29.03
N PRO A 234 0.98 3.45 -30.32
CA PRO A 234 2.21 2.86 -30.82
C PRO A 234 3.44 3.53 -30.22
N MET A 235 4.36 2.74 -29.67
CA MET A 235 5.65 3.23 -29.15
C MET A 235 6.54 3.83 -30.26
N THR A 236 6.24 3.53 -31.52
CA THR A 236 6.98 3.96 -32.72
C THR A 236 6.79 5.43 -33.10
N LEU A 237 5.95 6.20 -32.39
CA LEU A 237 5.89 7.66 -32.59
C LEU A 237 7.16 8.41 -32.13
N ALA A 238 8.20 7.67 -31.74
CA ALA A 238 9.56 8.16 -31.53
C ALA A 238 10.31 8.57 -32.82
N GLY A 239 9.72 8.45 -34.01
CA GLY A 239 10.46 8.61 -35.27
C GLY A 239 9.77 9.31 -36.44
N VAL A 240 8.55 9.83 -36.31
CA VAL A 240 7.89 10.57 -37.40
C VAL A 240 8.01 12.07 -37.15
N GLY A 241 8.84 12.73 -37.95
CA GLY A 241 8.98 14.20 -37.95
C GLY A 241 7.69 14.87 -38.40
N GLY A 242 6.79 15.12 -37.45
CA GLY A 242 5.59 15.96 -37.62
C GLY A 242 5.70 17.24 -36.79
N SER A 243 4.94 18.26 -37.17
CA SER A 243 4.77 19.49 -36.41
C SER A 243 4.25 19.18 -35.00
N CYS A 244 4.72 19.93 -34.01
CA CYS A 244 4.33 19.79 -32.59
C CYS A 244 2.97 20.42 -32.32
N GLU A 245 2.00 20.10 -33.16
CA GLU A 245 0.64 20.61 -33.05
C GLU A 245 -0.21 19.69 -32.18
N GLU A 246 -1.16 20.30 -31.47
CA GLU A 246 -2.16 19.61 -30.67
C GLU A 246 -3.38 19.34 -31.55
N LEU A 247 -3.34 18.27 -32.34
CA LEU A 247 -4.39 17.92 -33.31
C LEU A 247 -5.58 17.21 -32.68
N CYS A 248 -5.40 16.67 -31.48
CA CYS A 248 -6.42 15.98 -30.73
C CYS A 248 -6.19 16.17 -29.22
N VAL A 249 -7.28 16.18 -28.45
CA VAL A 249 -7.23 16.20 -26.98
C VAL A 249 -7.44 14.78 -26.44
N ASN A 250 -8.29 13.99 -27.10
CA ASN A 250 -8.59 12.61 -26.74
C ASN A 250 -9.00 11.79 -27.97
N ASP A 251 -9.19 10.47 -27.79
CA ASP A 251 -9.48 9.52 -28.86
C ASP A 251 -10.74 9.86 -29.67
N PHE A 252 -11.69 10.61 -29.09
CA PHE A 252 -12.91 11.05 -29.76
C PHE A 252 -12.64 12.02 -30.91
N ASP A 253 -11.61 12.86 -30.78
CA ASP A 253 -11.25 13.84 -31.82
C ASP A 253 -10.70 13.16 -33.08
N CYS A 254 -10.25 11.91 -32.94
CA CYS A 254 -9.63 11.16 -34.01
C CYS A 254 -10.66 10.42 -34.87
N PRO A 255 -10.43 10.27 -36.18
CA PRO A 255 -11.30 9.48 -37.04
C PRO A 255 -11.13 7.97 -36.76
N ARG A 256 -12.16 7.18 -37.12
CA ARG A 256 -12.12 5.70 -37.10
C ARG A 256 -11.62 5.13 -35.76
N ASN A 257 -10.72 4.15 -35.77
CA ASN A 257 -10.12 3.52 -34.59
C ASN A 257 -8.75 4.12 -34.24
N GLU A 258 -8.45 5.35 -34.68
CA GLU A 258 -7.22 6.03 -34.30
C GLU A 258 -7.32 6.60 -32.88
N LYS A 259 -6.24 6.46 -32.12
CA LYS A 259 -6.07 6.97 -30.77
C LYS A 259 -5.32 8.29 -30.79
N CYS A 260 -5.66 9.17 -29.86
CA CYS A 260 -4.99 10.44 -29.66
C CYS A 260 -3.73 10.24 -28.81
N CYS A 261 -2.58 10.18 -29.48
CA CYS A 261 -1.33 9.78 -28.87
C CYS A 261 -0.36 10.95 -28.75
N SER A 262 0.38 10.98 -27.65
CA SER A 262 1.43 11.97 -27.43
C SER A 262 2.57 11.78 -28.43
N SER A 263 3.00 12.86 -29.04
CA SER A 263 4.19 12.94 -29.89
C SER A 263 5.44 13.24 -29.05
N ILE A 264 6.61 12.87 -29.57
CA ILE A 264 7.91 13.13 -28.91
C ILE A 264 8.20 14.62 -28.67
N CYS A 265 7.59 15.50 -29.45
CA CYS A 265 7.84 16.94 -29.32
C CYS A 265 6.77 17.67 -28.49
N GLY A 266 5.95 16.93 -27.74
CA GLY A 266 5.00 17.48 -26.77
C GLY A 266 3.59 17.76 -27.30
N GLY A 267 3.33 17.54 -28.60
CA GLY A 267 1.99 17.61 -29.21
C GLY A 267 1.20 16.30 -29.10
N ARG A 268 -0.02 16.27 -29.66
CA ARG A 268 -0.87 15.07 -29.73
C ARG A 268 -1.39 14.89 -31.15
N LEU A 269 -1.34 13.66 -31.67
CA LEU A 269 -1.81 13.35 -33.02
C LEU A 269 -2.60 12.04 -33.07
N CYS A 270 -3.51 11.95 -34.05
CA CYS A 270 -4.34 10.77 -34.28
C CYS A 270 -3.55 9.66 -34.97
N THR A 271 -3.37 8.54 -34.28
CA THR A 271 -2.54 7.43 -34.75
C THR A 271 -3.31 6.12 -34.70
N PRO A 272 -3.12 5.22 -35.68
CA PRO A 272 -3.67 3.88 -35.59
C PRO A 272 -3.18 3.17 -34.31
N ALA A 273 -4.09 2.53 -33.59
CA ALA A 273 -3.75 1.78 -32.38
C ALA A 273 -2.87 0.55 -32.71
N SER A 274 -1.97 0.20 -31.79
CA SER A 274 -1.22 -1.07 -31.78
C SER A 274 -1.97 -2.18 -31.07
#